data_AF-A0A4S9BZU8-F1
#
_entry.id   AF-A0A4S9BZU8-F1
#
_cell.length_a   1.000
_cell.length_b   1.000
_cell.length_c   1.000
_cell.angle_alpha   90.00
_cell.angle_beta   90.00
_cell.angle_gamma   90.00
#
_symmetry.space_group_name_H-M   'P 1'
#
loop_
_entity.id
_entity.type
_entity.pdbx_description
1 polymer ?
#
loop_
_entity_poly.entity_id
_entity_poly.type
_entity_poly.pdbx_seq_one_letter_code
_entity_poly.pdbx_strand_id
1 'polypeptide(L)'
;MGRISEESASTRSSFDAEGGEGLPLYSDISVAQTGELVAPDPKATPDEVRDFLVRLLIKNRGLHEDHARRVASKWTLGTGRELSSYPPLLYAEIFGMEDAWMVYKEAKLFIEQEKEKKAPKGGKYIALFIMSAVESSLITMAVIADSDPFQPLAIIGSVFFGILYIIFLIGAFVVGDTNLEDGIEEELRKGLVERNKD
;
A
#
# COMPACT_ATOMS: atom_id res chain seq x y z
N MET A 1 -61.09 -22.58 45.04
CA MET A 1 -61.76 -21.66 44.10
C MET A 1 -61.11 -20.29 44.26
N GLY A 2 -60.75 -19.63 43.16
CA GLY A 2 -60.37 -18.20 43.13
C GLY A 2 -58.90 -17.91 42.84
N ARG A 3 -58.55 -17.76 41.56
CA ARG A 3 -57.41 -16.98 41.06
C ARG A 3 -57.70 -15.49 41.32
N ILE A 4 -56.67 -14.64 41.39
CA ILE A 4 -56.40 -13.48 40.50
C ILE A 4 -54.96 -13.00 40.76
N SER A 5 -54.31 -12.62 39.66
CA SER A 5 -52.92 -12.19 39.48
C SER A 5 -52.72 -10.67 39.67
N GLU A 6 -51.44 -10.27 39.59
CA GLU A 6 -50.93 -8.92 39.21
C GLU A 6 -51.03 -7.84 40.31
N GLU A 7 -50.08 -6.92 40.54
CA GLU A 7 -48.99 -6.39 39.72
C GLU A 7 -47.93 -5.70 40.61
N SER A 8 -46.72 -5.61 40.05
CA SER A 8 -45.50 -4.89 40.43
C SER A 8 -45.62 -3.55 41.17
N ALA A 9 -44.72 -3.34 42.14
CA ALA A 9 -44.08 -2.02 42.36
C ALA A 9 -42.69 -2.17 43.00
N SER A 10 -41.68 -1.89 42.19
CA SER A 10 -40.29 -1.53 42.50
C SER A 10 -40.07 -0.82 43.84
N THR A 11 -39.11 -1.28 44.66
CA THR A 11 -38.19 -0.37 45.38
C THR A 11 -36.92 -1.12 45.86
N ARG A 12 -35.75 -0.71 45.31
CA ARG A 12 -34.38 -0.60 45.89
C ARG A 12 -33.74 -1.82 46.57
N SER A 13 -32.64 -2.36 46.04
CA SER A 13 -31.26 -1.83 46.11
C SER A 13 -30.60 -2.01 47.48
N SER A 14 -29.89 -3.13 47.63
CA SER A 14 -28.53 -3.23 48.20
C SER A 14 -28.12 -4.70 48.14
N PHE A 15 -27.47 -5.11 47.06
CA PHE A 15 -26.72 -6.37 47.06
C PHE A 15 -25.26 -6.01 47.29
N ASP A 16 -24.77 -6.52 48.41
CA ASP A 16 -23.41 -6.35 48.92
C ASP A 16 -22.38 -6.79 47.88
N ALA A 17 -21.46 -5.87 47.56
CA ALA A 17 -20.30 -6.16 46.75
C ALA A 17 -19.20 -6.73 47.66
N GLU A 18 -19.29 -8.03 47.96
CA GLU A 18 -18.18 -8.79 48.51
C GLU A 18 -17.98 -10.07 47.70
N GLY A 19 -16.79 -10.21 47.11
CA GLY A 19 -16.29 -11.49 46.60
C GLY A 19 -16.91 -11.95 45.29
N GLY A 20 -16.40 -11.44 44.17
CA GLY A 20 -16.77 -11.92 42.84
C GLY A 20 -15.66 -11.66 41.83
N GLU A 21 -14.60 -12.46 41.94
CA GLU A 21 -13.81 -12.99 40.81
C GLU A 21 -13.95 -12.22 39.49
N GLY A 22 -13.30 -11.06 39.43
CA GLY A 22 -13.07 -10.36 38.18
C GLY A 22 -12.02 -11.13 37.38
N LEU A 23 -12.47 -12.11 36.60
CA LEU A 23 -11.72 -12.59 35.44
C LEU A 23 -11.19 -11.35 34.72
N PRO A 24 -9.88 -11.24 34.40
CA PRO A 24 -9.41 -10.19 33.52
C PRO A 24 -10.07 -10.44 32.16
N LEU A 25 -11.22 -9.81 31.94
CA LEU A 25 -11.82 -9.63 30.63
C LEU A 25 -10.79 -8.84 29.86
N TYR A 26 -10.02 -9.57 29.04
CA TYR A 26 -9.07 -9.09 28.04
C TYR A 26 -8.83 -7.61 28.18
N SER A 27 -7.93 -7.24 29.11
CA SER A 27 -7.35 -5.92 29.14
C SER A 27 -7.00 -5.60 27.71
N ASP A 28 -7.68 -4.59 27.16
CA ASP A 28 -7.54 -4.13 25.80
C ASP A 28 -6.08 -4.28 25.41
N ILE A 29 -5.81 -5.27 24.56
CA ILE A 29 -4.55 -5.39 23.85
C ILE A 29 -4.57 -4.23 22.85
N SER A 30 -4.42 -3.02 23.40
CA SER A 30 -3.72 -1.93 22.77
C SER A 30 -2.24 -2.35 22.70
N VAL A 31 -1.96 -3.43 21.96
CA VAL A 31 -0.65 -3.62 21.38
C VAL A 31 -0.57 -2.54 20.32
N ALA A 32 -0.16 -1.36 20.79
CA ALA A 32 0.53 -0.40 19.97
C ALA A 32 1.79 -1.10 19.42
N GLN A 33 1.64 -1.99 18.44
CA GLN A 33 2.70 -2.37 17.54
C GLN A 33 2.86 -1.24 16.54
N THR A 34 3.37 -0.13 17.08
CA THR A 34 4.06 0.93 16.35
C THR A 34 5.46 0.45 15.95
N GLY A 35 5.58 -0.83 15.58
CA GLY A 35 6.72 -1.30 14.84
C GLY A 35 6.59 -0.75 13.43
N GLU A 36 7.64 -0.09 12.95
CA GLU A 36 7.74 0.28 11.54
C GLU A 36 7.43 -0.96 10.70
N LEU A 37 6.41 -0.87 9.82
CA LEU A 37 6.13 -1.95 8.90
C LEU A 37 7.34 -2.11 8.01
N VAL A 38 7.89 -3.31 7.94
CA VAL A 38 8.97 -3.69 7.05
C VAL A 38 8.50 -4.93 6.31
N ALA A 39 8.74 -4.98 5.00
CA ALA A 39 8.40 -6.12 4.19
C ALA A 39 9.12 -7.35 4.72
N PRO A 40 8.44 -8.50 4.79
CA PRO A 40 9.03 -9.72 5.29
C PRO A 40 10.24 -10.12 4.43
N ASP A 41 11.30 -10.59 5.06
CA ASP A 41 12.45 -11.16 4.36
C ASP A 41 11.99 -12.34 3.47
N PRO A 42 12.63 -12.60 2.32
CA PRO A 42 12.30 -13.76 1.51
C PRO A 42 12.33 -15.10 2.26
N LYS A 43 13.11 -15.21 3.35
CA LYS A 43 13.19 -16.39 4.21
C LYS A 43 12.31 -16.32 5.45
N ALA A 44 11.46 -15.29 5.56
CA ALA A 44 10.55 -15.11 6.70
C ALA A 44 9.61 -16.31 6.83
N THR A 45 9.41 -16.74 8.08
CA THR A 45 8.53 -17.85 8.42
C THR A 45 7.07 -17.49 8.15
N PRO A 46 6.17 -18.47 7.97
CA PRO A 46 4.74 -18.20 7.81
C PRO A 46 4.14 -17.38 8.96
N ASP A 47 4.65 -17.56 10.19
CA ASP A 47 4.21 -16.82 11.38
C ASP A 47 4.56 -15.33 11.29
N GLU A 48 5.78 -15.02 10.86
CA GLU A 48 6.23 -13.64 10.62
C GLU A 48 5.43 -12.98 9.49
N VAL A 49 5.09 -13.74 8.43
CA VAL A 49 4.24 -13.23 7.34
C VAL A 49 2.84 -12.94 7.84
N ARG A 50 2.27 -13.80 8.70
CA ARG A 50 0.94 -13.56 9.29
C ARG A 50 0.91 -12.29 10.12
N ASP A 51 1.91 -12.11 10.99
CA ASP A 51 2.01 -10.91 11.81
C ASP A 51 2.17 -9.64 10.94
N PHE A 52 2.99 -9.71 9.89
CA PHE A 52 3.09 -8.65 8.89
C PHE A 52 1.73 -8.32 8.25
N LEU A 53 0.99 -9.33 7.80
CA LEU A 53 -0.33 -9.14 7.16
C LEU A 53 -1.34 -8.50 8.11
N VAL A 54 -1.37 -8.92 9.38
CA VAL A 54 -2.25 -8.32 10.40
C VAL A 54 -1.95 -6.83 10.53
N ARG A 55 -0.68 -6.48 10.75
CA ARG A 55 -0.27 -5.08 10.94
C ARG A 55 -0.50 -4.24 9.67
N LEU A 56 -0.28 -4.82 8.50
CA LEU A 56 -0.52 -4.18 7.20
C LEU A 56 -2.00 -3.82 7.03
N LEU A 57 -2.90 -4.78 7.27
CA LEU A 57 -4.34 -4.59 7.12
C LEU A 57 -4.91 -3.59 8.14
N ILE A 58 -4.43 -3.62 9.39
CA ILE A 58 -4.82 -2.65 10.41
C ILE A 58 -4.38 -1.24 10.00
N LYS A 59 -3.13 -1.08 9.54
CA LYS A 59 -2.56 0.23 9.22
C LYS A 59 -3.17 0.85 7.95
N ASN A 60 -3.27 0.09 6.86
CA ASN A 60 -3.66 0.65 5.57
C ASN A 60 -5.18 0.78 5.41
N ARG A 61 -5.96 -0.12 6.04
CA ARG A 61 -7.41 -0.19 5.86
C ARG A 61 -8.21 0.11 7.13
N GLY A 62 -7.56 0.20 8.29
CA GLY A 62 -8.26 0.38 9.57
C GLY A 62 -9.14 -0.82 9.96
N LEU A 63 -8.78 -2.03 9.51
CA LEU A 63 -9.52 -3.24 9.85
C LEU A 63 -9.46 -3.50 11.36
N HIS A 64 -10.56 -4.02 11.92
CA HIS A 64 -10.59 -4.50 13.30
C HIS A 64 -9.59 -5.65 13.47
N GLU A 65 -8.87 -5.68 14.60
CA GLU A 65 -7.78 -6.63 14.85
C GLU A 65 -8.22 -8.09 14.65
N ASP A 66 -9.39 -8.46 15.16
CA ASP A 66 -9.94 -9.81 15.01
C ASP A 66 -10.18 -10.19 13.54
N HIS A 67 -10.60 -9.23 12.70
CA HIS A 67 -10.83 -9.50 11.29
C HIS A 67 -9.50 -9.66 10.55
N ALA A 68 -8.54 -8.76 10.82
CA ALA A 68 -7.19 -8.86 10.25
C ALA A 68 -6.50 -10.18 10.64
N ARG A 69 -6.60 -10.60 11.92
CA ARG A 69 -6.09 -11.89 12.39
C ARG A 69 -6.76 -13.07 11.69
N ARG A 70 -8.09 -13.05 11.51
CA ARG A 70 -8.80 -14.10 10.78
C ARG A 70 -8.31 -14.20 9.34
N VAL A 71 -8.19 -13.08 8.63
CA VAL A 71 -7.69 -13.06 7.24
C VAL A 71 -6.26 -13.59 7.19
N ALA A 72 -5.35 -13.02 7.99
CA ALA A 72 -3.95 -13.45 8.02
C ALA A 72 -3.79 -14.93 8.42
N SER A 73 -4.65 -15.47 9.30
CA SER A 73 -4.58 -16.87 9.72
C SER A 73 -4.74 -17.89 8.60
N LYS A 74 -5.37 -17.49 7.47
CA LYS A 74 -5.49 -18.32 6.27
C LYS A 74 -4.13 -18.59 5.60
N TRP A 75 -3.12 -17.76 5.88
CA TRP A 75 -1.75 -17.96 5.39
C TRP A 75 -0.98 -18.95 6.26
N THR A 76 -0.95 -20.22 5.86
CA THR A 76 -0.43 -21.31 6.71
C THR A 76 0.95 -21.84 6.28
N LEU A 77 1.23 -21.89 4.98
CA LEU A 77 2.40 -22.59 4.43
C LEU A 77 3.36 -21.70 3.64
N GLY A 78 2.97 -20.47 3.30
CA GLY A 78 3.80 -19.57 2.50
C GLY A 78 4.87 -18.84 3.33
N THR A 79 6.06 -18.67 2.78
CA THR A 79 7.12 -17.81 3.32
C THR A 79 7.04 -16.40 2.73
N GLY A 80 7.88 -15.48 3.22
CA GLY A 80 7.92 -14.10 2.71
C GLY A 80 8.22 -14.01 1.21
N ARG A 81 8.99 -14.97 0.65
CA ARG A 81 9.20 -15.06 -0.79
C ARG A 81 7.90 -15.32 -1.54
N GLU A 82 7.13 -16.31 -1.08
CA GLU A 82 5.87 -16.68 -1.73
C GLU A 82 4.84 -15.55 -1.67
N LEU A 83 4.83 -14.75 -0.60
CA LEU A 83 4.03 -13.52 -0.51
C LEU A 83 4.31 -12.58 -1.70
N SER A 84 5.58 -12.38 -2.04
CA SER A 84 5.96 -11.47 -3.14
C SER A 84 5.76 -12.06 -4.55
N SER A 85 5.85 -13.38 -4.69
CA SER A 85 5.89 -14.06 -5.99
C SER A 85 4.57 -14.68 -6.42
N TYR A 86 3.63 -14.90 -5.50
CA TYR A 86 2.36 -15.55 -5.84
C TYR A 86 1.47 -14.68 -6.73
N PRO A 87 0.85 -15.27 -7.78
CA PRO A 87 -0.11 -14.56 -8.61
C PRO A 87 -1.41 -14.30 -7.85
N PRO A 88 -2.21 -13.31 -8.30
CA PRO A 88 -3.53 -12.99 -7.74
C PRO A 88 -4.46 -14.20 -7.54
N LEU A 89 -4.38 -15.18 -8.44
CA LEU A 89 -5.19 -16.41 -8.40
C LEU A 89 -4.95 -17.24 -7.14
N LEU A 90 -3.68 -17.42 -6.73
CA LEU A 90 -3.35 -18.18 -5.52
C LEU A 90 -3.78 -17.42 -4.26
N TYR A 91 -3.71 -16.09 -4.28
CA TYR A 91 -4.29 -15.29 -3.20
C TYR A 91 -5.80 -15.51 -3.08
N ALA A 92 -6.51 -15.56 -4.21
CA ALA A 92 -7.95 -15.81 -4.26
C ALA A 92 -8.35 -17.23 -3.84
N GLU A 93 -7.45 -18.19 -3.95
CA GLU A 93 -7.62 -19.56 -3.44
C GLU A 93 -7.41 -19.62 -1.92
N ILE A 94 -6.39 -18.92 -1.40
CA ILE A 94 -6.05 -18.93 0.04
C ILE A 94 -7.05 -18.09 0.86
N PHE A 95 -7.32 -16.86 0.43
CA PHE A 95 -8.08 -15.90 1.22
C PHE A 95 -9.57 -15.85 0.82
N GLY A 96 -9.93 -16.27 -0.39
CA GLY A 96 -11.24 -16.01 -1.01
C GLY A 96 -11.24 -14.69 -1.77
N MET A 97 -12.19 -14.52 -2.71
CA MET A 97 -12.14 -13.42 -3.69
C MET A 97 -12.08 -12.01 -3.07
N GLU A 98 -12.88 -11.76 -2.04
CA GLU A 98 -12.98 -10.44 -1.40
C GLU A 98 -11.72 -10.09 -0.61
N ASP A 99 -11.31 -10.98 0.31
CA ASP A 99 -10.14 -10.80 1.15
C ASP A 99 -8.84 -10.80 0.31
N ALA A 100 -8.78 -11.60 -0.75
CA ALA A 100 -7.60 -11.70 -1.61
C ALA A 100 -7.30 -10.42 -2.36
N TRP A 101 -8.34 -9.74 -2.89
CA TRP A 101 -8.17 -8.47 -3.58
C TRP A 101 -7.53 -7.44 -2.65
N MET A 102 -8.03 -7.36 -1.42
CA MET A 102 -7.50 -6.46 -0.39
C MET A 102 -6.05 -6.81 -0.03
N VAL A 103 -5.80 -8.06 0.36
CA VAL A 103 -4.47 -8.49 0.83
C VAL A 103 -3.42 -8.35 -0.28
N TYR A 104 -3.73 -8.77 -1.51
CA TYR A 104 -2.80 -8.71 -2.62
C TYR A 104 -2.41 -7.26 -2.95
N LYS A 105 -3.41 -6.37 -3.09
CA LYS A 105 -3.17 -4.95 -3.40
C LYS A 105 -2.27 -4.31 -2.36
N GLU A 106 -2.63 -4.43 -1.07
CA GLU A 106 -1.88 -3.80 0.01
C GLU A 106 -0.46 -4.39 0.16
N ALA A 107 -0.30 -5.71 0.06
CA ALA A 107 1.00 -6.36 0.25
C ALA A 107 1.95 -6.04 -0.90
N LYS A 108 1.49 -6.10 -2.15
CA LYS A 108 2.31 -5.78 -3.34
C LYS A 108 2.74 -4.33 -3.34
N LEU A 109 1.79 -3.43 -3.12
CA LEU A 109 2.04 -1.99 -3.07
C LEU A 109 3.05 -1.65 -1.98
N PHE A 110 2.93 -2.25 -0.79
CA PHE A 110 3.89 -2.04 0.29
C PHE A 110 5.31 -2.53 -0.05
N ILE A 111 5.43 -3.75 -0.59
CA ILE A 111 6.71 -4.35 -0.97
C ILE A 111 7.39 -3.51 -2.06
N GLU A 112 6.65 -3.03 -3.05
CA GLU A 112 7.19 -2.22 -4.13
C GLU A 112 7.58 -0.82 -3.66
N GLN A 113 6.77 -0.16 -2.84
CA GLN A 113 7.14 1.11 -2.21
C GLN A 113 8.41 0.99 -1.38
N GLU A 114 8.60 -0.11 -0.67
CA GLU A 114 9.84 -0.34 0.07
C GLU A 114 11.05 -0.55 -0.84
N LYS A 115 10.87 -1.28 -1.96
CA LYS A 115 11.91 -1.40 -3.00
C LYS A 115 12.28 -0.05 -3.60
N GLU A 116 11.30 0.81 -3.90
CA GLU A 116 11.55 2.16 -4.41
C GLU A 116 12.24 3.06 -3.38
N LYS A 117 11.89 2.94 -2.10
CA LYS A 117 12.60 3.65 -1.02
C LYS A 117 14.07 3.22 -0.91
N LYS A 118 14.36 1.93 -1.12
CA LYS A 118 15.72 1.36 -1.11
C LYS A 118 16.50 1.60 -2.41
N ALA A 119 15.82 1.88 -3.52
CA ALA A 119 16.46 2.18 -4.79
C ALA A 119 17.26 3.50 -4.71
N PRO A 120 18.44 3.58 -5.36
CA PRO A 120 19.24 4.80 -5.35
C PRO A 120 18.49 5.94 -6.05
N LYS A 121 17.90 6.84 -5.26
CA LYS A 121 17.10 7.98 -5.74
C LYS A 121 17.92 9.02 -6.53
N GLY A 122 19.25 8.89 -6.56
CA GLY A 122 20.15 9.88 -7.17
C GLY A 122 20.06 9.97 -8.69
N GLY A 123 19.77 8.87 -9.40
CA GLY A 123 19.83 8.84 -10.87
C GLY A 123 18.89 9.83 -11.56
N LYS A 124 17.66 9.97 -11.04
CA LYS A 124 16.65 10.88 -11.59
C LYS A 124 17.04 12.36 -11.44
N TYR A 125 17.58 12.74 -10.29
CA TYR A 125 18.04 14.12 -10.04
C TYR A 125 19.31 14.48 -10.80
N ILE A 126 20.22 13.52 -11.00
CA ILE A 126 21.41 13.72 -11.84
C ILE A 126 21.00 13.93 -13.31
N ALA A 127 20.06 13.13 -13.81
CA ALA A 127 19.51 13.31 -15.16
C ALA A 127 18.83 14.67 -15.33
N LEU A 128 18.04 15.12 -14.35
CA LEU A 128 17.44 16.46 -14.34
C LEU A 128 18.48 17.57 -14.40
N PHE A 129 19.53 17.47 -13.60
CA PHE A 129 20.62 18.45 -13.60
C PHE A 129 21.28 18.55 -14.98
N ILE A 130 21.64 17.42 -15.60
CA ILE A 130 22.25 17.39 -16.94
C ILE A 130 21.33 18.01 -17.99
N MET A 131 20.05 17.62 -17.99
CA MET A 131 19.07 18.13 -18.97
C MET A 131 18.86 19.64 -18.82
N SER A 132 18.76 20.15 -17.58
CA SER A 132 18.64 21.58 -17.30
C SER A 132 19.87 22.37 -17.77
N ALA A 133 21.07 21.80 -17.60
CA ALA A 133 22.30 22.43 -18.05
C ALA A 133 22.35 22.54 -19.58
N VAL A 134 21.95 21.48 -20.29
CA VAL A 134 21.88 21.48 -21.76
C VAL A 134 20.86 22.50 -22.27
N GLU A 135 19.66 22.55 -21.69
CA GLU A 135 18.61 23.49 -22.11
C GLU A 135 19.00 24.94 -21.83
N SER A 136 19.58 25.22 -20.65
CA SER A 136 20.09 26.56 -20.31
C SER A 136 21.19 27.03 -21.26
N SER A 137 22.05 26.12 -21.72
CA SER A 137 23.10 26.43 -22.70
C SER A 137 22.50 26.76 -24.08
N LEU A 138 21.46 26.04 -24.52
CA LEU A 138 20.78 26.30 -25.79
C LEU A 138 20.06 27.65 -25.78
N ILE A 139 19.37 27.98 -24.69
CA ILE A 139 18.70 29.27 -24.51
C ILE A 139 19.72 30.41 -24.51
N THR A 140 20.83 30.24 -23.78
CA THR A 140 21.89 31.26 -23.72
C THR A 140 22.51 31.51 -25.10
N MET A 141 22.74 30.45 -25.88
CA MET A 141 23.20 30.57 -27.27
C MET A 141 22.17 31.27 -28.16
N ALA A 142 20.88 30.97 -28.02
CA ALA A 142 19.82 31.60 -28.81
C ALA A 142 19.70 33.13 -28.54
N VAL A 143 20.00 33.57 -27.31
CA VAL A 143 19.90 34.98 -26.90
C VAL A 143 21.14 35.79 -27.28
N ILE A 144 22.34 35.22 -27.18
CA ILE A 144 23.60 35.95 -27.38
C ILE A 144 24.02 35.98 -28.86
N ALA A 145 23.71 34.94 -29.62
CA ALA A 145 24.19 34.77 -30.98
C ALA A 145 23.33 35.56 -32.00
N ASP A 146 23.23 36.87 -31.85
CA ASP A 146 22.31 37.74 -32.63
C ASP A 146 22.68 37.89 -34.13
N SER A 147 23.74 37.21 -34.58
CA SER A 147 24.25 37.31 -35.97
C SER A 147 24.92 36.04 -36.50
N ASP A 148 24.89 34.93 -35.75
CA ASP A 148 25.45 33.66 -36.22
C ASP A 148 24.44 32.87 -37.04
N PRO A 149 24.88 32.15 -38.09
CA PRO A 149 24.01 31.26 -38.86
C PRO A 149 23.37 30.13 -38.02
N PHE A 150 23.86 29.94 -36.80
CA PHE A 150 23.40 28.93 -35.85
C PHE A 150 22.26 29.41 -34.93
N GLN A 151 21.96 30.71 -34.86
CA GLN A 151 20.87 31.27 -34.03
C GLN A 151 19.49 30.63 -34.30
N PRO A 152 19.01 30.54 -35.56
CA PRO A 152 17.71 29.89 -35.82
C PRO A 152 17.71 28.41 -35.45
N LEU A 153 18.84 27.73 -35.60
CA LEU A 153 18.98 26.31 -35.24
C LEU A 153 18.96 26.12 -33.72
N ALA A 154 19.54 27.06 -32.95
CA ALA A 154 19.48 27.07 -31.49
C ALA A 154 18.06 27.34 -30.98
N ILE A 155 17.31 28.28 -31.59
CA ILE A 155 15.91 28.56 -31.24
C ILE A 155 15.02 27.34 -31.48
N ILE A 156 15.12 26.73 -32.67
CA ILE A 156 14.36 25.53 -33.00
C ILE A 156 14.74 24.40 -32.03
N GLY A 157 16.04 24.20 -31.80
CA GLY A 157 16.56 23.21 -30.86
C GLY A 157 16.05 23.41 -29.44
N SER A 158 16.01 24.63 -28.92
CA SER A 158 15.55 24.91 -27.56
C SER A 158 14.06 24.62 -27.39
N VAL A 159 13.23 24.94 -28.39
CA VAL A 159 11.79 24.65 -28.34
C VAL A 159 11.54 23.14 -28.33
N PHE A 160 12.19 22.38 -29.21
CA PHE A 160 12.06 20.93 -29.24
C PHE A 160 12.57 20.27 -27.96
N PHE A 161 13.74 20.71 -27.47
CA PHE A 161 14.33 20.15 -26.26
C PHE A 161 13.53 20.50 -25.01
N GLY A 162 12.98 21.72 -24.92
CA GLY A 162 12.10 22.14 -23.83
C GLY A 162 10.78 21.37 -23.80
N ILE A 163 10.18 21.07 -24.96
CA ILE A 163 9.00 20.18 -25.02
C ILE A 163 9.35 18.79 -24.49
N LEU A 164 10.47 18.21 -24.93
CA LEU A 164 10.93 16.90 -24.44
C LEU A 164 11.24 16.92 -22.93
N TYR A 165 11.81 18.01 -22.43
CA TYR A 165 12.09 18.18 -21.00
C TYR A 165 10.80 18.26 -20.16
N ILE A 166 9.77 18.98 -20.65
CA ILE A 166 8.46 19.03 -20.00
C ILE A 166 7.80 17.64 -20.00
N ILE A 167 7.84 16.91 -21.12
CA ILE A 167 7.33 15.54 -21.20
C ILE A 167 8.07 14.63 -20.20
N PHE A 168 9.39 14.75 -20.10
CA PHE A 168 10.19 14.01 -19.13
C PHE A 168 9.80 14.35 -17.68
N LEU A 169 9.58 15.62 -17.36
CA LEU A 169 9.12 16.03 -16.02
C LEU A 169 7.75 15.44 -15.68
N ILE A 170 6.80 15.50 -16.61
CA ILE A 170 5.46 14.92 -16.40
C ILE A 170 5.58 13.40 -16.22
N GLY A 171 6.36 12.71 -17.05
CA GLY A 171 6.57 11.27 -16.94
C GLY A 171 7.26 10.86 -15.64
N ALA A 172 8.30 11.60 -15.23
CA ALA A 172 9.09 11.27 -14.06
C ALA A 172 8.38 11.56 -12.72
N PHE A 173 7.53 12.59 -12.66
CA PHE A 173 6.91 13.04 -11.41
C PHE A 173 5.41 12.73 -11.29
N VAL A 174 4.66 12.72 -12.40
CA VAL A 174 3.20 12.48 -12.34
C VAL A 174 2.89 11.02 -12.59
N VAL A 175 3.54 10.43 -13.60
CA VAL A 175 3.21 9.09 -14.09
C VAL A 175 3.96 7.99 -13.32
N GLY A 176 5.08 8.31 -12.67
CA GLY A 176 5.85 7.35 -11.87
C GLY A 176 5.07 6.76 -10.70
N ASP A 177 4.36 7.60 -9.95
CA ASP A 177 3.65 7.16 -8.73
C ASP A 177 2.29 6.51 -9.04
N THR A 178 1.60 6.90 -10.12
CA THR A 178 0.28 6.35 -10.46
C THR A 178 0.35 4.99 -11.14
N ASN A 179 1.38 4.74 -11.97
CA ASN A 179 1.51 3.48 -12.71
C ASN A 179 1.60 2.24 -11.82
N LEU A 180 2.16 2.36 -10.62
CA LEU A 180 2.39 1.21 -9.77
C LEU A 180 1.07 0.63 -9.26
N GLU A 181 0.21 1.50 -8.72
CA GLU A 181 -1.12 1.10 -8.25
C GLU A 181 -2.00 0.63 -9.41
N ASP A 182 -2.02 1.37 -10.52
CA ASP A 182 -2.79 1.02 -11.71
C ASP A 182 -2.35 -0.33 -12.31
N GLY A 183 -1.04 -0.60 -12.32
CA GLY A 183 -0.48 -1.86 -12.81
C GLY A 183 -0.82 -3.07 -11.93
N ILE A 184 -0.74 -2.90 -10.60
CA ILE A 184 -1.13 -3.94 -9.64
C ILE A 184 -2.64 -4.23 -9.76
N GLU A 185 -3.46 -3.18 -9.91
CA GLU A 185 -4.90 -3.35 -10.11
C GLU A 185 -5.25 -4.04 -11.43
N GLU A 186 -4.53 -3.74 -12.51
CA GLU A 186 -4.75 -4.38 -13.80
C GLU A 186 -4.34 -5.87 -13.77
N GLU A 187 -3.21 -6.20 -13.14
CA GLU A 187 -2.78 -7.60 -12.94
C GLU A 187 -3.84 -8.38 -12.15
N LEU A 188 -4.34 -7.78 -11.07
CA LEU A 188 -5.38 -8.34 -10.22
C LEU A 188 -6.70 -8.53 -10.99
N ARG A 189 -7.14 -7.51 -11.73
CA ARG A 189 -8.35 -7.58 -12.56
C ARG A 189 -8.24 -8.69 -13.61
N LYS A 190 -7.11 -8.78 -14.31
CA LYS A 190 -6.88 -9.79 -15.34
C LYS A 190 -6.88 -11.20 -14.74
N GLY A 191 -6.12 -11.40 -13.66
CA GLY A 191 -6.02 -12.70 -12.98
C GLY A 191 -7.36 -13.18 -12.40
N LEU A 192 -8.16 -12.28 -11.83
CA LEU A 192 -9.46 -12.65 -11.25
C LEU A 192 -10.57 -12.85 -12.30
N VAL A 193 -10.52 -12.14 -13.43
CA VAL A 193 -11.47 -12.32 -14.54
C VAL A 193 -11.25 -13.65 -15.26
N GLU A 194 -10.01 -14.10 -15.41
CA GLU A 194 -9.70 -15.42 -16.00
C GLU A 194 -10.34 -16.56 -15.18
N ARG A 195 -10.31 -16.49 -13.84
CA ARG A 195 -10.96 -17.48 -12.96
C ARG A 195 -12.47 -17.57 -13.14
N ASN A 196 -13.15 -16.46 -13.45
CA ASN A 196 -14.62 -16.41 -13.50
C ASN A 196 -15.18 -16.91 -14.84
N LYS A 197 -14.31 -17.32 -15.78
CA LYS A 197 -14.68 -17.91 -17.07
C LYS A 197 -14.65 -19.45 -17.05
N ASP A 198 -14.03 -20.04 -16.03
CA ASP A 198 -13.95 -21.48 -15.80
C ASP A 198 -15.02 -21.94 -14.79
#